data_AF-A0A8S4A5T9-F1
#
_entry.id   AF-A0A8S4A5T9-F1
#
_cell.length_a   1.000
_cell.length_b   1.000
_cell.length_c   1.000
_cell.angle_alpha   90.00
_cell.angle_beta   90.00
_cell.angle_gamma   90.00
#
_symmetry.space_group_name_H-M   'P 1'
#
loop_
_entity.id
_entity.type
_entity.pdbx_description
1 polymer ?
#
loop_
_entity_poly.entity_id
_entity_poly.type
_entity_poly.pdbx_seq_one_letter_code
_entity_poly.pdbx_strand_id
1 'polypeptide(L)'
;MEQTSSGSASTKPNRFLMLWFLLRTMLVTHSGEESSQPEDDQVAVADTIQPPEDDALAKVSLPRKLPSIVEIKKTIPQNCFESNVPLSIYYMLKDFASIACLYFVVDWTWQGLPLITQAFITPVYWLVQGTLFTAVFVAGHDAGHGSFSGSELVNTICGNLCHTFLFCPYYMWK
;
A
#
# COMPACT_ATOMS: atom_id res chain seq x y z
N MET A 1 40.82 49.07 21.19
CA MET A 1 40.66 47.62 21.34
C MET A 1 39.33 47.25 20.70
N GLU A 2 39.36 47.01 19.40
CA GLU A 2 38.25 46.46 18.62
C GLU A 2 38.10 44.97 18.93
N GLN A 3 36.90 44.52 19.28
CA GLN A 3 36.49 43.14 19.06
C GLN A 3 35.05 43.10 18.56
N THR A 4 34.88 42.31 17.51
CA THR A 4 33.82 42.28 16.52
C THR A 4 32.66 41.38 16.95
N SER A 5 31.43 41.82 16.71
CA SER A 5 30.23 40.98 16.87
C SER A 5 30.11 40.02 15.69
N SER A 6 30.17 38.71 15.92
CA SER A 6 29.88 37.71 14.90
C SER A 6 28.37 37.45 14.84
N GLY A 7 27.73 37.92 13.77
CA GLY A 7 26.33 37.63 13.47
C GLY A 7 26.18 36.21 12.93
N SER A 8 25.36 35.39 13.59
CA SER A 8 24.92 34.09 13.11
C SER A 8 23.98 34.27 11.90
N ALA A 9 24.45 33.91 10.71
CA ALA A 9 23.64 33.92 9.50
C ALA A 9 22.70 32.70 9.47
N SER A 10 21.42 32.92 9.77
CA SER A 10 20.35 31.94 9.55
C SER A 10 20.07 31.80 8.05
N THR A 11 20.77 30.88 7.38
CA THR A 11 20.54 30.56 5.97
C THR A 11 19.20 29.85 5.81
N LYS A 12 18.15 30.59 5.45
CA LYS A 12 16.84 29.99 5.12
C LYS A 12 17.01 29.05 3.91
N PRO A 13 16.44 27.84 3.93
CA PRO A 13 16.55 26.92 2.82
C PRO A 13 15.93 27.53 1.57
N ASN A 14 16.69 27.49 0.46
CA ASN A 14 16.32 28.12 -0.79
C ASN A 14 15.08 27.43 -1.36
N ARG A 15 13.92 28.10 -1.29
CA ARG A 15 12.61 27.59 -1.73
C ARG A 15 12.63 27.09 -3.17
N PHE A 16 13.47 27.68 -4.02
CA PHE A 16 13.69 27.25 -5.39
C PHE A 16 14.34 25.86 -5.48
N LEU A 17 15.29 25.56 -4.59
CA LEU A 17 15.98 24.28 -4.55
C LEU A 17 15.07 23.15 -4.05
N MET A 18 14.19 23.44 -3.07
CA MET A 18 13.14 22.51 -2.66
C MET A 18 12.11 22.27 -3.77
N LEU A 19 11.67 23.31 -4.47
CA LEU A 19 10.71 23.17 -5.57
C LEU A 19 11.33 22.42 -6.76
N TRP A 20 12.61 22.64 -7.05
CA TRP A 20 13.37 21.90 -8.07
C TRP A 20 13.56 20.42 -7.68
N PHE A 21 13.83 20.12 -6.41
CA PHE A 21 13.90 18.73 -5.93
C PHE A 21 12.55 18.02 -6.07
N LEU A 22 11.45 18.69 -5.70
CA LEU A 22 10.09 18.15 -5.83
C LEU A 22 9.66 17.96 -7.29
N LEU A 23 10.05 18.87 -8.19
CA LEU A 23 9.80 18.70 -9.63
C LEU A 23 10.67 17.59 -10.24
N ARG A 24 11.91 17.42 -9.77
CA ARG A 24 12.83 16.39 -10.28
C ARG A 24 12.40 14.99 -9.86
N THR A 25 11.83 14.82 -8.67
CA THR A 25 11.26 13.52 -8.24
C THR A 25 9.97 13.18 -8.99
N MET A 26 9.25 14.18 -9.53
CA MET A 26 8.03 13.99 -10.33
C MET A 26 8.31 13.72 -11.83
N LEU A 27 9.53 13.96 -12.31
CA LEU A 27 9.91 13.85 -13.73
C LEU A 27 10.85 12.68 -14.05
N VAL A 28 11.11 11.79 -13.09
CA VAL A 28 11.75 10.49 -13.40
C VAL A 28 10.66 9.55 -13.94
N THR A 29 10.26 9.79 -15.18
CA THR A 29 9.55 8.79 -15.99
C THR A 29 10.61 7.92 -16.64
N HIS A 30 10.93 6.79 -16.02
CA HIS A 30 11.65 5.74 -16.73
C HIS A 30 10.66 5.12 -17.72
N SER A 31 10.86 5.39 -19.01
CA SER A 31 10.19 4.66 -20.09
C SER A 31 10.72 3.22 -20.09
N GLY A 32 10.14 2.38 -19.24
CA GLY A 32 10.29 0.94 -19.37
C GLY A 32 9.38 0.47 -20.49
N GLU A 33 9.93 0.26 -21.68
CA GLU A 33 9.30 -0.61 -22.67
C GLU A 33 9.33 -2.03 -22.07
N GLU A 34 8.21 -2.43 -21.49
CA GLU A 34 7.99 -3.82 -21.06
C GLU A 34 7.75 -4.65 -22.33
N SER A 35 8.83 -5.24 -22.83
CA SER A 35 8.80 -6.22 -23.92
C SER A 35 8.01 -7.44 -23.45
N SER A 36 6.70 -7.46 -23.73
CA SER A 36 5.86 -8.64 -23.61
C SER A 36 6.22 -9.65 -24.70
N GLN A 37 7.25 -10.47 -24.46
CA GLN A 37 7.34 -11.75 -25.17
C GLN A 37 6.29 -12.69 -24.57
N PRO A 38 5.45 -13.35 -25.39
CA PRO A 38 4.64 -14.44 -24.90
C PRO A 38 5.59 -15.59 -24.57
N GLU A 39 5.87 -15.81 -23.28
CA GLU A 39 6.39 -17.10 -22.84
C GLU A 39 5.32 -18.14 -23.13
N ASP A 40 5.62 -18.99 -24.11
CA ASP A 40 4.85 -20.17 -24.43
C ASP A 40 4.97 -21.11 -23.21
N ASP A 41 3.96 -21.05 -22.33
CA ASP A 41 3.79 -21.89 -21.13
C ASP A 41 3.50 -23.36 -21.49
N GLN A 42 4.31 -23.91 -22.39
CA GLN A 42 4.40 -25.34 -22.64
C GLN A 42 5.69 -25.84 -22.01
N VAL A 43 5.73 -25.84 -20.68
CA VAL A 43 6.56 -26.81 -19.97
C VAL A 43 5.96 -28.18 -20.27
N ALA A 44 6.43 -28.79 -21.36
CA ALA A 44 6.27 -30.21 -21.61
C ALA A 44 6.97 -30.94 -20.45
N VAL A 45 6.22 -31.19 -19.38
CA VAL A 45 6.65 -32.07 -18.29
C VAL A 45 6.73 -33.46 -18.90
N ALA A 46 7.94 -33.83 -19.32
CA ALA A 46 8.26 -35.19 -19.68
C ALA A 46 7.83 -36.10 -18.53
N ASP A 47 6.98 -37.08 -18.83
CA ASP A 47 6.36 -38.05 -17.92
C ASP A 47 7.35 -39.00 -17.22
N THR A 48 8.62 -38.61 -17.04
CA THR A 48 9.72 -39.53 -16.67
C THR A 48 10.70 -38.94 -15.66
N ILE A 49 10.20 -38.23 -14.64
CA ILE A 49 11.00 -37.94 -13.45
C ILE A 49 10.30 -38.58 -12.26
N GLN A 50 10.97 -39.56 -11.64
CA GLN A 50 10.51 -40.13 -10.37
C GLN A 50 10.52 -39.03 -9.30
N PRO A 51 9.45 -38.89 -8.49
CA PRO A 51 9.32 -37.78 -7.58
C PRO A 51 10.44 -37.79 -6.54
N PRO A 52 11.00 -36.62 -6.19
CA PRO A 52 11.94 -36.50 -5.08
C PRO A 52 11.28 -36.98 -3.78
N GLU A 53 12.03 -37.68 -2.92
CA GLU A 53 11.53 -38.26 -1.65
C GLU A 53 10.92 -37.20 -0.69
N ASP A 54 11.22 -35.91 -0.90
CA ASP A 54 10.74 -34.78 -0.11
C ASP A 54 9.62 -33.97 -0.81
N ASP A 55 8.82 -34.59 -1.68
CA ASP A 55 7.67 -33.92 -2.30
C ASP A 55 6.57 -33.63 -1.25
N ALA A 56 6.50 -32.37 -0.81
CA ALA A 56 5.46 -31.88 0.10
C ALA A 56 4.04 -32.07 -0.46
N LEU A 57 3.87 -32.12 -1.79
CA LEU A 57 2.58 -32.31 -2.43
C LEU A 57 2.09 -33.76 -2.37
N ALA A 58 3.03 -34.73 -2.36
CA ALA A 58 2.71 -36.14 -2.17
C ALA A 58 2.09 -36.42 -0.78
N LYS A 59 2.43 -35.61 0.23
CA LYS A 59 1.86 -35.70 1.59
C LYS A 59 0.40 -35.25 1.67
N VAL A 60 -0.09 -34.47 0.70
CA VAL A 60 -1.43 -33.85 0.72
C VAL A 60 -2.40 -34.52 -0.26
N SER A 61 -2.02 -35.61 -0.93
CA SER A 61 -2.88 -36.34 -1.90
C SER A 61 -3.51 -35.45 -2.98
N LEU A 62 -2.81 -34.39 -3.40
CA LEU A 62 -3.27 -33.50 -4.47
C LEU A 62 -2.96 -34.11 -5.85
N PRO A 63 -3.79 -33.83 -6.87
CA PRO A 63 -3.47 -34.23 -8.24
C PRO A 63 -2.15 -33.58 -8.67
N ARG A 64 -1.26 -34.37 -9.28
CA ARG A 64 0.07 -33.91 -9.74
C ARG A 64 -0.01 -32.77 -10.76
N LYS A 65 -1.10 -32.70 -11.51
CA LYS A 65 -1.41 -31.59 -12.42
C LYS A 65 -2.38 -30.63 -11.72
N LEU A 66 -1.85 -29.50 -11.27
CA LEU A 66 -2.66 -28.41 -10.74
C LEU A 66 -3.22 -27.55 -11.88
N PRO A 67 -4.44 -27.00 -11.74
CA PRO A 67 -5.03 -26.10 -12.73
C PRO A 67 -4.24 -24.79 -12.81
N SER A 68 -4.18 -24.18 -14.00
CA SER A 68 -3.55 -22.88 -14.17
C SER A 68 -4.42 -21.75 -13.62
N ILE A 69 -3.82 -20.59 -13.32
CA ILE A 69 -4.55 -19.40 -12.85
C ILE A 69 -5.65 -18.99 -13.85
N VAL A 70 -5.42 -19.22 -15.14
CA VAL A 70 -6.37 -18.91 -16.23
C VAL A 70 -7.56 -19.87 -16.19
N GLU A 71 -7.32 -21.16 -15.97
CA GLU A 71 -8.36 -22.18 -15.86
C GLU A 71 -9.25 -21.92 -14.63
N ILE A 72 -8.64 -21.54 -13.51
CA ILE A 72 -9.37 -21.13 -12.29
C ILE A 72 -10.20 -19.87 -12.58
N LYS A 73 -9.61 -18.82 -13.16
CA LYS A 73 -10.32 -17.57 -13.48
C LYS A 73 -11.52 -17.79 -14.40
N LYS A 74 -11.41 -18.70 -15.39
CA LYS A 74 -12.52 -19.04 -16.31
C LYS A 74 -13.72 -19.70 -15.61
N THR A 75 -13.48 -20.35 -14.47
CA THR A 75 -14.53 -21.04 -13.70
C THR A 75 -15.29 -20.07 -12.79
N ILE A 76 -14.69 -18.91 -12.46
CA ILE A 76 -15.28 -17.90 -11.58
C ILE A 76 -16.28 -17.02 -12.38
N PRO A 77 -17.48 -16.74 -11.85
CA PRO A 77 -18.44 -15.84 -12.50
C PRO A 77 -17.87 -14.44 -12.77
N GLN A 78 -18.22 -13.85 -13.93
CA GLN A 78 -17.68 -12.54 -14.35
C GLN A 78 -18.05 -11.40 -13.39
N ASN A 79 -19.22 -11.46 -12.76
CA ASN A 79 -19.67 -10.47 -11.79
C ASN A 79 -18.80 -10.43 -10.52
N CYS A 80 -17.96 -11.44 -10.27
CA CYS A 80 -16.99 -11.42 -9.16
C CYS A 80 -15.78 -10.54 -9.45
N PHE A 81 -15.56 -10.15 -10.71
CA PHE A 81 -14.48 -9.26 -11.14
C PHE A 81 -14.94 -7.80 -11.32
N GLU A 82 -16.20 -7.50 -11.01
CA GLU A 82 -16.75 -6.15 -11.08
C GLU A 82 -16.54 -5.40 -9.76
N SER A 83 -15.70 -4.36 -9.79
CA SER A 83 -15.46 -3.49 -8.62
C SER A 83 -16.65 -2.56 -8.35
N ASN A 84 -17.10 -2.49 -7.10
CA ASN A 84 -18.13 -1.55 -6.65
C ASN A 84 -17.49 -0.25 -6.13
N VAL A 85 -17.29 0.72 -7.02
CA VAL A 85 -16.55 1.96 -6.72
C VAL A 85 -17.16 2.78 -5.56
N PRO A 86 -18.48 3.03 -5.49
CA PRO A 86 -19.07 3.73 -4.35
C PRO A 86 -18.81 3.03 -3.02
N LEU A 87 -18.86 1.69 -3.01
CA LEU A 87 -18.59 0.90 -1.81
C LEU A 87 -17.11 0.97 -1.42
N SER A 88 -16.19 0.88 -2.39
CA SER A 88 -14.75 1.05 -2.16
C SER A 88 -14.44 2.43 -1.55
N ILE A 89 -15.01 3.51 -2.12
CA ILE A 89 -14.84 4.88 -1.61
C ILE A 89 -15.45 5.02 -0.22
N TYR A 90 -16.64 4.45 0.03
CA TYR A 90 -17.26 4.47 1.35
C TYR A 90 -16.35 3.86 2.41
N TYR A 91 -15.80 2.66 2.16
CA TYR A 91 -14.91 2.01 3.12
C TYR A 91 -13.61 2.78 3.32
N MET A 92 -13.01 3.30 2.25
CA MET A 92 -11.83 4.17 2.32
C MET A 92 -12.09 5.39 3.22
N LEU A 93 -13.19 6.12 2.99
CA LEU A 93 -13.55 7.29 3.80
C LEU A 93 -13.91 6.92 5.25
N LYS A 94 -14.57 5.78 5.46
CA LYS A 94 -14.86 5.24 6.80
C LYS A 94 -13.56 5.00 7.58
N ASP A 95 -12.53 4.48 6.94
CA ASP A 95 -11.24 4.22 7.59
C ASP A 95 -10.53 5.53 7.95
N PHE A 96 -10.52 6.53 7.06
CA PHE A 96 -10.03 7.88 7.37
C PHE A 96 -10.81 8.54 8.51
N ALA A 97 -12.13 8.43 8.52
CA ALA A 97 -12.98 8.96 9.57
C ALA A 97 -12.70 8.25 10.92
N SER A 98 -12.48 6.94 10.89
CA SER A 98 -12.14 6.15 12.08
C SER A 98 -10.79 6.56 12.66
N ILE A 99 -9.79 6.80 11.81
CA ILE A 99 -8.48 7.34 12.18
C ILE A 99 -8.63 8.70 12.87
N ALA A 100 -9.36 9.63 12.25
CA ALA A 100 -9.56 10.95 12.80
C ALA A 100 -10.33 10.91 14.14
N CYS A 101 -11.39 10.11 14.20
CA CYS A 101 -12.19 9.91 15.41
C CYS A 101 -11.34 9.37 16.56
N LEU A 102 -10.56 8.31 16.31
CA LEU A 102 -9.70 7.70 17.33
C LEU A 102 -8.65 8.70 17.84
N TYR A 103 -8.03 9.48 16.94
CA TYR A 103 -7.11 10.55 17.31
C TYR A 103 -7.75 11.57 18.27
N PHE A 104 -8.95 12.09 17.94
CA PHE A 104 -9.63 13.08 18.78
C PHE A 104 -10.10 12.52 20.13
N VAL A 105 -10.59 11.28 20.14
CA VAL A 105 -10.97 10.60 21.40
C VAL A 105 -9.76 10.51 22.31
N VAL A 106 -8.63 10.11 21.77
CA VAL A 106 -7.40 9.90 22.53
C VAL A 106 -6.78 11.22 22.98
N ASP A 107 -6.75 12.25 22.12
CA ASP A 107 -6.36 13.62 22.51
C ASP A 107 -7.21 14.15 23.68
N TRP A 108 -8.53 13.96 23.63
CA TRP A 108 -9.43 14.32 24.73
C TRP A 108 -9.09 13.58 26.03
N THR A 109 -8.76 12.28 25.97
CA THR A 109 -8.34 11.54 27.17
C THR A 109 -7.03 12.07 27.77
N TRP A 110 -6.10 12.54 26.93
CA TRP A 110 -4.81 13.08 27.37
C TRP A 110 -4.94 14.40 28.14
N GLN A 111 -5.97 15.18 27.86
CA GLN A 111 -6.23 16.45 28.55
C GLN A 111 -6.88 16.26 29.93
N GLY A 112 -7.63 15.17 30.14
CA GLY A 112 -8.44 14.96 31.34
C GLY A 112 -7.95 13.89 32.31
N LEU A 113 -7.18 12.89 31.84
CA LEU A 113 -6.82 11.72 32.65
C LEU A 113 -5.40 11.81 33.25
N PRO A 114 -5.15 11.17 34.41
CA PRO A 114 -3.82 11.09 35.01
C PRO A 114 -2.80 10.34 34.12
N LEU A 115 -1.52 10.66 34.29
CA LEU A 115 -0.40 10.06 33.53
C LEU A 115 -0.38 8.51 33.59
N ILE A 116 -0.74 7.93 34.74
CA ILE A 116 -0.78 6.47 34.89
C ILE A 116 -1.80 5.86 33.94
N THR A 117 -2.99 6.44 33.83
CA THR A 117 -4.04 5.98 32.92
C THR A 117 -3.60 6.15 31.46
N GLN A 118 -2.95 7.27 31.14
CA GLN A 118 -2.42 7.53 29.80
C GLN A 118 -1.36 6.48 29.41
N ALA A 119 -0.50 6.05 30.34
CA ALA A 119 0.51 5.03 30.10
C ALA A 119 -0.10 3.68 29.67
N PHE A 120 -1.31 3.34 30.15
CA PHE A 120 -2.04 2.15 29.70
C PHE A 120 -2.81 2.36 28.40
N ILE A 121 -3.40 3.54 28.18
CA ILE A 121 -4.16 3.86 26.96
C ILE A 121 -3.24 3.94 25.74
N THR A 122 -2.05 4.52 25.90
CA THR A 122 -1.09 4.77 24.80
C THR A 122 -0.77 3.53 23.96
N PRO A 123 -0.33 2.38 24.53
CA PRO A 123 0.00 1.21 23.74
C PRO A 123 -1.24 0.60 23.06
N VAL A 124 -2.42 0.67 23.71
CA VAL A 124 -3.68 0.22 23.10
C VAL A 124 -4.03 1.11 21.91
N TYR A 125 -3.89 2.42 22.05
CA TYR A 125 -4.06 3.37 20.96
C TYR A 125 -3.11 3.06 19.80
N TRP A 126 -1.81 2.84 20.05
CA TRP A 126 -0.86 2.51 18.98
C TRP A 126 -1.24 1.26 18.22
N LEU A 127 -1.67 0.20 18.91
CA LEU A 127 -2.11 -1.04 18.27
C LEU A 127 -3.35 -0.81 17.39
N VAL A 128 -4.38 -0.14 17.92
CA VAL A 128 -5.61 0.10 17.18
C VAL A 128 -5.38 1.08 16.02
N GLN A 129 -4.66 2.18 16.26
CA GLN A 129 -4.33 3.19 15.27
C GLN A 129 -3.48 2.61 14.14
N GLY A 130 -2.47 1.80 14.47
CA GLY A 130 -1.66 1.08 13.49
C GLY A 130 -2.50 0.15 12.62
N THR A 131 -3.45 -0.58 13.23
CA THR A 131 -4.39 -1.44 12.48
C THR A 131 -5.24 -0.64 11.50
N LEU A 132 -5.73 0.54 11.89
CA LEU A 132 -6.49 1.42 10.99
C LEU A 132 -5.62 1.97 9.86
N PHE A 133 -4.35 2.30 10.12
CA PHE A 133 -3.41 2.68 9.07
C PHE A 133 -3.14 1.54 8.08
N THR A 134 -3.06 0.29 8.56
CA THR A 134 -2.98 -0.88 7.67
C THR A 134 -4.22 -1.01 6.78
N ALA A 135 -5.42 -0.69 7.27
CA ALA A 135 -6.62 -0.69 6.43
C ALA A 135 -6.52 0.32 5.27
N VAL A 136 -6.07 1.55 5.55
CA VAL A 136 -5.82 2.57 4.51
C VAL A 136 -4.72 2.13 3.53
N PHE A 137 -3.67 1.47 4.04
CA PHE A 137 -2.60 0.93 3.21
C PHE A 137 -3.14 -0.09 2.20
N VAL A 138 -3.96 -1.04 2.67
CA VAL A 138 -4.59 -2.08 1.85
C VAL A 138 -5.52 -1.45 0.81
N ALA A 139 -6.32 -0.45 1.18
CA ALA A 139 -7.17 0.26 0.23
C ALA A 139 -6.36 0.93 -0.91
N GLY A 140 -5.20 1.53 -0.57
CA GLY A 140 -4.29 2.08 -1.58
C GLY A 140 -3.61 1.01 -2.44
N HIS A 141 -3.21 -0.11 -1.84
CA HIS A 141 -2.62 -1.26 -2.54
C HIS A 141 -3.61 -1.90 -3.52
N ASP A 142 -4.87 -2.05 -3.13
CA ASP A 142 -5.94 -2.57 -3.97
C ASP A 142 -6.25 -1.64 -5.16
N ALA A 143 -6.08 -0.33 -4.98
CA ALA A 143 -6.11 0.61 -6.09
C ALA A 143 -4.92 0.38 -7.05
N GLY A 144 -3.74 0.06 -6.51
CA GLY A 144 -2.56 -0.32 -7.27
C GLY A 144 -2.81 -1.49 -8.23
N HIS A 145 -3.39 -2.57 -7.71
CA HIS A 145 -3.71 -3.78 -8.48
C HIS A 145 -4.99 -3.70 -9.32
N GLY A 146 -5.69 -2.55 -9.29
CA GLY A 146 -6.91 -2.33 -10.07
C GLY A 146 -8.16 -3.02 -9.52
N SER A 147 -8.13 -3.59 -8.31
CA SER A 147 -9.32 -4.20 -7.69
C SER A 147 -10.25 -3.16 -7.05
N PHE A 148 -9.72 -1.99 -6.67
CA PHE A 148 -10.51 -0.91 -6.07
C PHE A 148 -11.59 -0.33 -7.01
N SER A 149 -11.24 -0.13 -8.28
CA SER A 149 -12.15 0.31 -9.33
C SER A 149 -11.67 -0.15 -10.72
N GLY A 150 -12.58 -0.25 -11.69
CA GLY A 150 -12.22 -0.50 -13.09
C GLY A 150 -11.61 0.70 -13.83
N SER A 151 -11.42 1.86 -13.17
CA SER A 151 -10.86 3.07 -13.77
C SER A 151 -9.46 3.36 -13.24
N GLU A 152 -8.46 3.35 -14.12
CA GLU A 152 -7.08 3.64 -13.74
C GLU A 152 -6.91 5.04 -13.12
N LEU A 153 -7.67 6.03 -13.59
CA LEU A 153 -7.62 7.38 -13.04
C LEU A 153 -8.11 7.42 -11.59
N VAL A 154 -9.25 6.78 -11.31
CA VAL A 154 -9.80 6.70 -9.94
C VAL A 154 -8.82 5.98 -9.02
N ASN A 155 -8.28 4.85 -9.48
CA ASN A 155 -7.28 4.10 -8.74
C ASN A 155 -6.02 4.92 -8.45
N THR A 156 -5.51 5.65 -9.44
CA THR A 156 -4.32 6.48 -9.27
C THR A 156 -4.57 7.60 -8.26
N ILE A 157 -5.74 8.25 -8.29
CA ILE A 157 -6.07 9.31 -7.34
C ILE A 157 -6.22 8.75 -5.92
N CYS A 158 -7.05 7.71 -5.75
CA CYS A 158 -7.32 7.10 -4.44
C CYS A 158 -6.06 6.44 -3.85
N GLY A 159 -5.30 5.72 -4.66
CA GLY A 159 -4.06 5.08 -4.26
C GLY A 159 -3.00 6.09 -3.81
N ASN A 160 -2.78 7.17 -4.58
CA ASN A 160 -1.88 8.24 -4.16
C ASN A 160 -2.36 8.93 -2.88
N LEU A 161 -3.67 9.17 -2.71
CA LEU A 161 -4.22 9.77 -1.50
C LEU A 161 -3.92 8.90 -0.27
N CYS A 162 -4.25 7.61 -0.33
CA CYS A 162 -4.03 6.65 0.75
C CYS A 162 -2.55 6.50 1.11
N HIS A 163 -1.70 6.29 0.11
CA HIS A 163 -0.27 6.06 0.36
C HIS A 163 0.47 7.33 0.75
N THR A 164 0.12 8.50 0.20
CA THR A 164 0.69 9.79 0.64
C THR A 164 0.36 10.07 2.10
N PHE A 165 -0.87 9.78 2.53
CA PHE A 165 -1.27 9.92 3.93
C PHE A 165 -0.40 9.08 4.87
N LEU A 166 0.03 7.90 4.43
CA LEU A 166 0.89 6.98 5.18
C LEU A 166 2.39 7.24 4.98
N PHE A 167 2.77 8.25 4.21
CA PHE A 167 4.15 8.48 3.76
C PHE A 167 4.75 7.26 3.03
N CYS A 168 3.91 6.47 2.37
CA CYS A 168 4.31 5.40 1.47
C CYS A 168 4.22 5.88 0.01
N PRO A 169 5.15 5.51 -0.86
CA PRO A 169 5.10 5.88 -2.28
C PRO A 169 4.22 4.91 -3.06
N TYR A 170 3.11 5.42 -3.62
CA TYR A 170 2.10 4.60 -4.30
C TYR A 170 2.64 3.71 -5.42
N TYR A 171 3.49 4.25 -6.28
CA TYR A 171 4.01 3.51 -7.45
C TYR A 171 4.87 2.29 -7.11
N MET A 172 5.45 2.20 -5.90
CA MET A 172 6.21 0.99 -5.50
C MET A 172 5.30 -0.14 -5.02
N TRP A 173 4.02 0.15 -4.82
CA TRP A 173 3.00 -0.76 -4.32
C TRP A 173 1.83 -0.94 -5.33
N LYS A 174 1.94 -0.32 -6.51
CA LYS A 174 1.10 -0.56 -7.69
C LYS A 174 1.68 -1.76 -8.44
#